data_AF-A0A5P0ZVU3-F1
#
_entry.id   AF-A0A5P0ZVU3-F1
#
_cell.length_a   1.000
_cell.length_b   1.000
_cell.length_c   1.000
_cell.angle_alpha   90.00
_cell.angle_beta   90.00
_cell.angle_gamma   90.00
#
_symmetry.space_group_name_H-M   'P 1'
#
loop_
_entity.id
_entity.type
_entity.pdbx_description
1 polymer ?
#
loop_
_entity_poly.entity_id
_entity_poly.type
_entity_poly.pdbx_seq_one_letter_code
_entity_poly.pdbx_strand_id
1 'polypeptide(L)'
;MVQKLVKYVKKEKGYQGVENMRILKGYSKQERKELEEAKDNGFLSAITLINGIGGDDGDCHALSEKYCREYTNENNQLAKDIADFYCGNAKFPEQKYYVQLIKNNDGSYLNRNKLNTFLTLDGCRLAQNYQTEFTEQEIKDIDPRYMAFAVPVEADDE
;
A
#
# COMPACT_ATOMS: atom_id res chain seq x y z
N MET A 1 -56.38 -3.06 23.14
CA MET A 1 -54.91 -2.92 23.35
C MET A 1 -54.25 -3.71 22.23
N VAL A 2 -53.39 -3.23 21.34
CA VAL A 2 -52.63 -1.97 21.16
C VAL A 2 -52.44 -1.75 19.65
N GLN A 3 -52.20 -0.49 19.30
CA GLN A 3 -52.15 0.16 17.99
C GLN A 3 -51.00 -0.28 17.04
N LYS A 4 -51.20 0.05 15.76
CA LYS A 4 -50.21 0.10 14.65
C LYS A 4 -48.90 0.78 15.05
N LEU A 5 -47.79 0.29 14.49
CA LEU A 5 -46.63 1.12 14.14
C LEU A 5 -45.90 0.55 12.91
N VAL A 6 -46.06 1.26 11.80
CA VAL A 6 -45.26 1.15 10.59
C VAL A 6 -43.88 1.73 10.89
N LYS A 7 -42.79 1.01 10.64
CA LYS A 7 -41.47 1.63 10.44
C LYS A 7 -40.74 1.00 9.26
N TYR A 8 -40.62 1.84 8.23
CA TYR A 8 -39.56 1.88 7.23
C TYR A 8 -38.25 1.26 7.73
N VAL A 9 -37.72 0.27 6.98
CA VAL A 9 -36.28 0.04 6.94
C VAL A 9 -35.77 0.58 5.62
N LYS A 10 -34.98 1.65 5.76
CA LYS A 10 -34.31 2.37 4.70
C LYS A 10 -33.47 1.39 3.87
N LYS A 11 -33.59 1.54 2.55
CA LYS A 11 -32.59 1.12 1.58
C LYS A 11 -31.30 1.86 1.95
N GLU A 12 -30.39 1.21 2.67
CA GLU A 12 -29.04 1.72 2.80
C GLU A 12 -28.43 1.72 1.41
N LYS A 13 -28.26 2.93 0.87
CA LYS A 13 -27.30 3.15 -0.21
C LYS A 13 -25.94 2.81 0.40
N GLY A 14 -25.48 1.60 0.16
CA GLY A 14 -24.09 1.26 0.39
C GLY A 14 -23.24 2.30 -0.32
N TYR A 15 -22.41 3.01 0.45
CA TYR A 15 -21.32 3.82 -0.06
C TYR A 15 -20.40 2.89 -0.87
N GLN A 16 -20.62 2.80 -2.18
CA GLN A 16 -19.63 2.30 -3.12
C GLN A 16 -18.56 3.38 -3.30
N GLY A 17 -17.63 3.49 -2.35
CA GLY A 17 -16.70 4.62 -2.32
C GLY A 17 -15.25 4.29 -1.93
N VAL A 18 -14.88 3.02 -1.74
CA VAL A 18 -13.51 2.66 -1.27
C VAL A 18 -12.81 1.62 -2.18
N GLU A 19 -13.51 0.98 -3.12
CA GLU A 19 -12.96 -0.19 -3.83
C GLU A 19 -12.19 0.10 -5.12
N ASN A 20 -12.07 1.37 -5.56
CA ASN A 20 -11.35 1.71 -6.80
C ASN A 20 -10.18 2.68 -6.57
N MET A 21 -9.39 2.49 -5.51
CA MET A 21 -8.11 3.20 -5.40
C MET A 21 -7.12 2.62 -6.42
N ARG A 22 -6.54 3.48 -7.26
CA ARG A 22 -5.50 3.09 -8.20
C ARG A 22 -4.22 2.73 -7.46
N ILE A 23 -3.58 1.62 -7.84
CA ILE A 23 -2.28 1.25 -7.29
C ILE A 23 -1.18 1.92 -8.11
N LEU A 24 -0.35 2.73 -7.43
CA LEU A 24 0.83 3.34 -8.04
C LEU A 24 1.97 2.31 -8.13
N LYS A 25 2.47 2.09 -9.34
CA LYS A 25 3.57 1.15 -9.65
C LYS A 25 4.73 1.90 -10.33
N GLY A 26 5.92 1.30 -10.36
CA GLY A 26 7.11 1.91 -10.97
C GLY A 26 7.73 3.02 -10.12
N TYR A 27 7.41 3.06 -8.82
CA TYR A 27 8.04 3.97 -7.86
C TYR A 27 9.07 3.23 -7.02
N SER A 28 10.29 3.76 -6.96
CA SER A 28 11.33 3.29 -6.05
C SER A 28 10.97 3.57 -4.58
N LYS A 29 11.58 2.85 -3.64
CA LYS A 29 11.36 3.07 -2.20
C LYS A 29 11.56 4.54 -1.79
N GLN A 30 12.57 5.20 -2.36
CA GLN A 30 12.87 6.60 -2.06
C GLN A 30 11.80 7.55 -2.63
N GLU A 31 11.36 7.34 -3.87
CA GLU A 31 10.29 8.16 -4.47
C GLU A 31 8.96 8.04 -3.71
N ARG A 32 8.62 6.83 -3.23
CA ARG A 32 7.43 6.61 -2.39
C ARG A 32 7.52 7.37 -1.08
N LYS A 33 8.67 7.24 -0.40
CA LYS A 33 8.94 7.93 0.85
C LYS A 33 8.85 9.44 0.70
N GLU A 34 9.46 10.02 -0.34
CA GLU A 34 9.38 11.45 -0.62
C GLU A 34 7.93 11.90 -0.84
N LEU A 35 7.12 11.12 -1.55
CA LEU A 35 5.72 11.46 -1.80
C LEU A 35 4.85 11.37 -0.52
N GLU A 36 5.08 10.37 0.32
CA GLU A 36 4.43 10.22 1.62
C GLU A 36 4.82 11.35 2.58
N GLU A 37 6.10 11.65 2.72
CA GLU A 37 6.62 12.75 3.55
C GLU A 37 6.13 14.12 3.06
N ALA A 38 6.08 14.32 1.74
CA ALA A 38 5.53 15.53 1.14
C ALA A 38 4.05 15.73 1.52
N LYS A 39 3.24 14.67 1.47
CA LYS A 39 1.81 14.75 1.80
C LYS A 39 1.57 14.97 3.29
N ASP A 40 2.38 14.35 4.15
CA ASP A 40 2.19 14.43 5.59
C ASP A 40 2.73 15.74 6.18
N ASN A 41 3.86 16.24 5.69
CA ASN A 41 4.60 17.33 6.34
C ASN A 41 5.27 18.36 5.40
N GLY A 42 5.44 18.07 4.10
CA GLY A 42 6.24 18.91 3.20
C GLY A 42 5.45 19.93 2.36
N PHE A 43 4.23 19.60 1.93
CA PHE A 43 3.48 20.40 0.97
C PHE A 43 1.97 20.39 1.26
N LEU A 44 1.35 21.57 1.25
CA LEU A 44 -0.08 21.74 1.54
C LEU A 44 -1.01 21.17 0.45
N SER A 45 -0.50 20.94 -0.76
CA SER A 45 -1.28 20.43 -1.88
C SER A 45 -0.40 19.78 -2.96
N ALA A 46 -1.02 18.95 -3.79
CA ALA A 46 -0.38 18.37 -4.98
C ALA A 46 0.22 19.44 -5.91
N ILE A 47 -0.46 20.58 -6.08
CA ILE A 47 0.03 21.68 -6.94
C ILE A 47 1.31 22.28 -6.36
N THR A 48 1.37 22.46 -5.04
CA THR A 48 2.56 23.01 -4.37
C THR A 48 3.74 22.06 -4.51
N LEU A 49 3.53 20.74 -4.38
CA LEU A 49 4.57 19.73 -4.61
C LEU A 49 5.05 19.74 -6.07
N ILE A 50 4.14 19.72 -7.05
CA ILE A 50 4.50 19.74 -8.47
C ILE A 50 5.32 20.99 -8.82
N ASN A 51 4.94 22.15 -8.30
CA ASN A 51 5.71 23.38 -8.48
C ASN A 51 7.09 23.31 -7.79
N GLY A 52 7.18 22.73 -6.60
CA GLY A 52 8.44 22.56 -5.87
C GLY A 52 9.41 21.60 -6.57
N ILE A 53 8.88 20.48 -7.09
CA ILE A 53 9.62 19.52 -7.94
C ILE A 53 10.19 20.23 -9.18
N GLY A 54 9.39 21.05 -9.86
CA GLY A 54 9.82 21.76 -11.07
C GLY A 54 10.76 22.95 -10.82
N GLY A 55 10.88 23.41 -9.58
CA GLY A 55 11.69 24.57 -9.19
C GLY A 55 13.06 24.25 -8.58
N ASP A 56 13.38 22.97 -8.36
CA ASP A 56 14.62 22.50 -7.69
C ASP A 56 14.79 22.99 -6.23
N ASP A 57 13.70 23.46 -5.61
CA ASP A 57 13.69 24.15 -4.30
C ASP A 57 13.32 23.22 -3.12
N GLY A 58 13.25 21.89 -3.30
CA GLY A 58 12.69 20.97 -2.30
C GLY A 58 13.46 19.68 -2.04
N ASP A 59 13.21 19.07 -0.88
CA ASP A 59 13.77 17.79 -0.40
C ASP A 59 13.31 16.55 -1.23
N CYS A 60 12.65 16.75 -2.36
CA CYS A 60 12.07 15.71 -3.23
C CYS A 60 12.95 15.43 -4.45
N HIS A 61 14.24 15.16 -4.23
CA HIS A 61 15.23 15.02 -5.29
C HIS A 61 14.90 13.84 -6.23
N ALA A 62 14.49 12.69 -5.70
CA ALA A 62 14.15 11.54 -6.54
C ALA A 62 12.91 11.81 -7.40
N LEU A 63 11.90 12.50 -6.85
CA LEU A 63 10.72 12.92 -7.62
C LEU A 63 11.07 13.96 -8.69
N SER A 64 11.96 14.93 -8.40
CA SER A 64 12.47 15.90 -9.38
C SER A 64 13.19 15.23 -10.54
N GLU A 65 14.09 14.29 -10.24
CA GLU A 65 14.76 13.51 -11.28
C GLU A 65 13.77 12.73 -12.14
N LYS A 66 12.80 12.04 -11.52
CA LYS A 66 11.76 11.29 -12.25
C LYS A 66 10.95 12.22 -13.15
N TYR A 67 10.54 13.38 -12.64
CA TYR A 67 9.81 14.39 -13.39
C TYR A 67 10.59 14.89 -14.60
N CYS A 68 11.88 15.19 -14.44
CA CYS A 68 12.76 15.65 -15.52
C CYS A 68 12.97 14.58 -16.61
N ARG A 69 13.03 13.30 -16.23
CA ARG A 69 13.13 12.18 -17.19
C ARG A 69 11.84 12.02 -18.02
N GLU A 70 10.68 12.27 -17.42
CA GLU A 70 9.36 12.14 -18.06
C GLU A 70 8.92 13.39 -18.84
N TYR A 71 9.61 14.53 -18.68
CA TYR A 71 9.24 15.87 -19.16
C TYR A 71 9.03 15.99 -20.69
N THR A 72 9.43 14.98 -21.47
CA THR A 72 9.25 14.96 -22.93
C THR A 72 7.84 14.55 -23.37
N ASN A 73 6.98 14.09 -22.46
CA ASN A 73 5.61 13.66 -22.76
C ASN A 73 4.57 14.68 -22.25
N GLU A 74 3.70 15.16 -23.15
CA GLU A 74 2.58 16.08 -22.83
C GLU A 74 1.59 15.52 -21.77
N ASN A 75 1.68 14.22 -21.49
CA ASN A 75 0.97 13.53 -20.40
C ASN A 75 1.98 13.13 -19.31
N ASN A 76 2.32 14.07 -18.44
CA ASN A 76 3.18 13.80 -17.29
C ASN A 76 2.43 12.88 -16.30
N GLN A 77 2.71 11.57 -16.40
CA GLN A 77 2.04 10.54 -15.60
C GLN A 77 2.33 10.75 -14.11
N LEU A 78 3.55 11.19 -13.75
CA LEU A 78 3.90 11.57 -12.39
C LEU A 78 3.00 12.67 -11.81
N ALA A 79 2.72 13.75 -12.55
CA ALA A 79 1.85 14.82 -12.05
C ALA A 79 0.43 14.32 -11.74
N LYS A 80 -0.09 13.40 -12.57
CA LYS A 80 -1.38 12.74 -12.33
C LYS A 80 -1.34 11.82 -11.12
N ASP A 81 -0.26 11.06 -10.95
CA ASP A 81 -0.05 10.18 -9.79
C ASP A 81 -0.01 10.97 -8.48
N ILE A 82 0.72 12.08 -8.45
CA ILE A 82 0.78 12.99 -7.31
C ILE A 82 -0.62 13.51 -6.98
N ALA A 83 -1.36 14.00 -7.98
CA ALA A 83 -2.72 14.51 -7.78
C ALA A 83 -3.67 13.43 -7.22
N ASP A 84 -3.65 12.22 -7.78
CA ASP A 84 -4.47 11.11 -7.31
C ASP A 84 -4.09 10.68 -5.89
N PHE A 85 -2.80 10.63 -5.56
CA PHE A 85 -2.31 10.26 -4.23
C PHE A 85 -2.75 11.27 -3.15
N TYR A 86 -2.64 12.56 -3.43
CA TYR A 86 -3.08 13.61 -2.51
C TYR A 86 -4.60 13.61 -2.32
N CYS A 87 -5.37 13.35 -3.39
CA CYS A 87 -6.83 13.26 -3.31
C CYS A 87 -7.33 11.96 -2.66
N GLY A 88 -6.45 10.99 -2.36
CA GLY A 88 -6.84 9.67 -1.86
C GLY A 88 -7.46 8.75 -2.92
N ASN A 89 -7.26 9.06 -4.20
CA ASN A 89 -7.69 8.24 -5.33
C ASN A 89 -6.65 7.19 -5.74
N ALA A 90 -5.42 7.30 -5.23
CA ALA A 90 -4.36 6.31 -5.43
C ALA A 90 -3.58 6.03 -4.15
N LYS A 91 -3.00 4.83 -4.08
CA LYS A 91 -2.11 4.39 -3.00
C LYS A 91 -0.96 3.56 -3.54
N PHE A 92 0.13 3.48 -2.77
CA PHE A 92 1.18 2.49 -3.03
C PHE A 92 0.70 1.09 -2.65
N PRO A 93 1.27 0.03 -3.27
CA PRO A 93 1.04 -1.33 -2.81
C PRO A 93 1.51 -1.46 -1.36
N GLU A 94 0.74 -2.18 -0.55
CA GLU A 94 1.07 -2.42 0.86
C GLU A 94 2.35 -3.26 0.97
N GLN A 95 3.24 -2.88 1.88
CA GLN A 95 4.44 -3.65 2.18
C GLN A 95 4.05 -5.06 2.65
N LYS A 96 4.60 -6.06 1.97
CA LYS A 96 4.44 -7.46 2.32
C LYS A 96 5.65 -7.97 3.08
N TYR A 97 5.43 -8.98 3.91
CA TYR A 97 6.45 -9.59 4.75
C TYR A 97 6.34 -11.11 4.69
N TYR A 98 7.50 -11.77 4.69
CA TYR A 98 7.62 -13.13 5.17
C TYR A 98 7.73 -13.12 6.71
N VAL A 99 7.26 -14.14 7.41
CA VAL A 99 7.44 -14.26 8.86
C VAL A 99 8.32 -15.47 9.14
N GLN A 100 9.58 -15.26 9.53
CA GLN A 100 10.57 -16.32 9.78
C GLN A 100 10.80 -16.53 11.28
N LEU A 101 10.17 -17.53 11.87
CA LEU A 101 10.21 -17.73 13.33
C LEU A 101 11.59 -18.18 13.85
N ILE A 102 12.38 -18.86 13.01
CA ILE A 102 13.75 -19.26 13.34
C ILE A 102 14.70 -18.70 12.29
N LYS A 103 15.52 -17.74 12.70
CA LYS A 103 16.48 -17.08 11.80
C LYS A 103 17.37 -18.11 11.09
N ASN A 104 17.55 -17.93 9.78
CA ASN A 104 18.35 -18.80 8.91
C ASN A 104 17.86 -20.26 8.81
N ASN A 105 16.59 -20.53 9.11
CA ASN A 105 15.96 -21.82 8.88
C ASN A 105 14.90 -21.70 7.79
N ASP A 106 15.15 -22.32 6.64
CA ASP A 106 14.28 -22.25 5.48
C ASP A 106 12.93 -22.95 5.68
N GLY A 107 12.79 -23.86 6.65
CA GLY A 107 11.52 -24.52 6.99
C GLY A 107 10.71 -23.81 8.09
N SER A 108 11.05 -22.55 8.42
CA SER A 108 10.48 -21.84 9.56
C SER A 108 9.63 -20.62 9.18
N TYR A 109 9.21 -20.53 7.92
CA TYR A 109 8.33 -19.46 7.47
C TYR A 109 6.87 -19.79 7.75
N LEU A 110 6.15 -18.83 8.32
CA LEU A 110 4.72 -18.92 8.51
C LEU A 110 4.02 -18.90 7.15
N ASN A 111 3.20 -19.91 6.90
CA ASN A 111 2.39 -20.03 5.70
C ASN A 111 0.92 -20.23 6.11
N ARG A 112 -0.01 -19.55 5.42
CA ARG A 112 -1.45 -19.70 5.64
C ARG A 112 -2.08 -20.42 4.45
N ASN A 113 -2.73 -21.55 4.70
CA ASN A 113 -3.48 -22.24 3.66
C ASN A 113 -4.64 -21.34 3.16
N LYS A 114 -4.71 -21.12 1.84
CA LYS A 114 -5.70 -20.20 1.24
C LYS A 114 -7.15 -20.73 1.31
N LEU A 115 -7.35 -22.04 1.46
CA LEU A 115 -8.67 -22.67 1.46
C LEU A 115 -9.31 -22.71 2.85
N ASN A 116 -8.52 -22.97 3.89
CA ASN A 116 -9.03 -23.22 5.23
C ASN A 116 -8.34 -22.42 6.33
N THR A 117 -7.51 -21.45 5.96
CA THR A 117 -6.78 -20.52 6.84
C THR A 117 -5.85 -21.17 7.87
N PHE A 118 -5.60 -22.49 7.76
CA PHE A 118 -4.67 -23.21 8.63
C PHE A 118 -3.25 -22.66 8.49
N LEU A 119 -2.58 -22.45 9.63
CA LEU A 119 -1.21 -21.95 9.71
C LEU A 119 -0.23 -23.11 9.83
N THR A 120 0.83 -23.09 9.03
CA THR A 120 1.92 -24.07 9.06
C THR A 120 3.28 -23.38 8.96
N LEU A 121 4.33 -24.10 9.33
CA LEU A 121 5.72 -23.71 9.07
C LEU A 121 6.27 -24.53 7.91
N ASP A 122 6.81 -23.85 6.90
CA ASP A 122 7.47 -24.49 5.76
C ASP A 122 8.38 -23.48 5.05
N GLY A 123 8.90 -23.84 3.86
CA GLY A 123 9.54 -22.92 2.94
C GLY A 123 8.62 -21.82 2.42
N CYS A 124 9.20 -20.66 2.12
CA CYS A 124 8.48 -19.52 1.55
C CYS A 124 8.08 -19.68 0.06
N ARG A 125 8.52 -20.75 -0.62
CA ARG A 125 8.38 -20.94 -2.08
C ARG A 125 7.17 -21.77 -2.52
N LEU A 126 6.32 -22.24 -1.60
CA LEU A 126 5.18 -23.12 -1.90
C LEU A 126 3.87 -22.35 -2.14
N ALA A 127 3.88 -21.41 -3.10
CA ALA A 127 2.88 -20.34 -3.20
C ALA A 127 1.51 -20.72 -3.80
N GLN A 128 1.34 -21.89 -4.44
CA GLN A 128 0.06 -22.19 -5.13
C GLN A 128 -1.12 -22.24 -4.16
N ASN A 129 -1.01 -22.99 -3.07
CA ASN A 129 -2.10 -23.18 -2.11
C ASN A 129 -1.92 -22.41 -0.79
N TYR A 130 -0.77 -21.76 -0.61
CA TYR A 130 -0.42 -21.03 0.59
C TYR A 130 -0.21 -19.55 0.30
N GLN A 131 -0.71 -18.71 1.20
CA GLN A 131 -0.26 -17.35 1.37
C GLN A 131 1.04 -17.40 2.19
N THR A 132 2.13 -16.97 1.56
CA THR A 132 3.48 -16.91 2.14
C THR A 132 3.86 -15.50 2.55
N GLU A 133 3.12 -14.50 2.06
CA GLU A 133 3.37 -13.07 2.25
C GLU A 133 2.17 -12.40 2.91
N PHE A 134 2.44 -11.59 3.92
CA PHE A 134 1.43 -10.97 4.78
C PHE A 134 1.63 -9.47 4.86
N THR A 135 0.55 -8.70 4.96
CA THR A 135 0.64 -7.30 5.40
C THR A 135 0.94 -7.24 6.90
N GLU A 136 1.39 -6.08 7.38
CA GLU A 136 1.55 -5.84 8.82
C GLU A 136 0.26 -6.11 9.60
N GLN A 137 -0.90 -5.70 9.06
CA GLN A 137 -2.19 -5.94 9.70
C GLN A 137 -2.51 -7.45 9.75
N GLU A 138 -2.29 -8.18 8.66
CA GLU A 138 -2.51 -9.63 8.63
C GLU A 138 -1.63 -10.38 9.64
N ILE A 139 -0.39 -9.93 9.87
CA ILE A 139 0.49 -10.48 10.89
C ILE A 139 -0.06 -10.18 12.29
N LYS A 140 -0.46 -8.93 12.55
CA LYS A 140 -1.04 -8.53 13.85
C LYS A 140 -2.33 -9.26 14.16
N ASP A 141 -3.15 -9.53 13.15
CA ASP A 141 -4.40 -10.29 13.29
C ASP A 141 -4.14 -11.77 13.62
N ILE A 142 -3.01 -12.34 13.19
CA ILE A 142 -2.56 -13.67 13.62
C ILE A 142 -2.02 -13.61 15.04
N ASP A 143 -0.96 -12.84 15.24
CA ASP A 143 -0.34 -12.57 16.52
C ASP A 143 0.59 -11.34 16.38
N PRO A 144 0.37 -10.24 17.11
CA PRO A 144 1.21 -9.05 17.01
C PRO A 144 2.69 -9.30 17.35
N ARG A 145 3.01 -10.35 18.12
CA ARG A 145 4.40 -10.74 18.42
C ARG A 145 5.15 -11.20 17.18
N TYR A 146 4.44 -11.61 16.13
CA TYR A 146 5.06 -12.10 14.90
C TYR A 146 5.73 -11.01 14.07
N MET A 147 5.42 -9.73 14.32
CA MET A 147 6.12 -8.61 13.71
C MET A 147 7.63 -8.58 14.02
N ALA A 148 8.05 -9.13 15.17
CA ALA A 148 9.47 -9.25 15.50
C ALA A 148 10.24 -10.21 14.59
N PHE A 149 9.52 -11.05 13.83
CA PHE A 149 10.05 -12.04 12.90
C PHE A 149 9.73 -11.70 11.43
N ALA A 150 9.16 -10.51 11.19
CA ALA A 150 8.79 -10.06 9.86
C ALA A 150 10.04 -9.66 9.05
N VAL A 151 10.19 -10.26 7.87
CA VAL A 151 11.24 -9.97 6.89
C VAL A 151 10.56 -9.30 5.70
N PRO A 152 10.91 -8.05 5.36
CA PRO A 152 10.26 -7.35 4.25
C PRO A 152 10.50 -8.10 2.94
N VAL A 153 9.44 -8.24 2.15
CA VAL A 153 9.54 -8.65 0.76
C VAL A 153 9.99 -7.43 -0.02
N GLU A 154 11.12 -7.53 -0.72
CA GLU A 154 11.53 -6.47 -1.64
C GLU A 154 10.42 -6.29 -2.69
N ALA A 155 9.95 -5.06 -2.88
CA ALA A 155 9.04 -4.78 -3.98
C ALA A 155 9.80 -5.07 -5.27
N ASP A 156 9.21 -5.84 -6.18
CA ASP A 156 9.79 -6.01 -7.50
C ASP A 156 9.94 -4.61 -8.13
N ASP A 157 11.18 -4.17 -8.27
CA ASP A 157 11.55 -2.99 -9.05
C ASP A 157 11.36 -3.38 -10.54
N GLU A 158 10.10 -3.46 -11.00
CA GLU A 158 9.76 -3.57 -12.42
C GLU A 158 9.95 -2.24 -13.15
#